data_AF-A0A2T2XXJ3-F1
#
_entry.id   AF-A0A2T2XXJ3-F1
#
_cell.length_a   1.000
_cell.length_b   1.000
_cell.length_c   1.000
_cell.angle_alpha   90.00
_cell.angle_beta   90.00
_cell.angle_gamma   90.00
#
_symmetry.space_group_name_H-M   'P 1'
#
loop_
_entity.id
_entity.type
_entity.pdbx_description
1 polymer ?
#
loop_
_entity_poly.entity_id
_entity_poly.type
_entity_poly.pdbx_seq_one_letter_code
_entity_poly.pdbx_strand_id
1 'polypeptide(L)'
;MKQVGEEQQDAIAALNDSAVVDYLLQHPEFFIRNAAAVEQMRVPHPVRGMVSLVEWHMARSRNYIAMLEENMGQLMEQATANEGLFYRLLHLQNRLACAESLDDLLLRFHRWARELGLAGASIRLFSDRWRLGAPSKYTDLVLSRQAFEPLRIQRLGQGNHYLGTLNGPELLLVLPDAKAVGSVAMSMMGSDGDLGVILFSSRDPHHYQPGQGTQLLQEIALMLPGLLERWIERV
;
A
#
# COMPACT_ATOMS: atom_id res chain seq x y z
N MET A 1 -9.76 -25.97 -81.26
CA MET A 1 -11.02 -25.27 -80.95
C MET A 1 -11.43 -25.62 -79.52
N LYS A 2 -11.59 -24.59 -78.67
CA LYS A 2 -12.29 -24.48 -77.36
C LYS A 2 -12.22 -25.62 -76.31
N GLN A 3 -11.60 -25.27 -75.18
CA GLN A 3 -12.15 -25.20 -73.81
C GLN A 3 -11.19 -24.23 -73.06
N VAL A 4 -11.51 -22.95 -72.79
CA VAL A 4 -12.42 -22.42 -71.74
C VAL A 4 -12.16 -23.16 -70.43
N GLY A 5 -11.32 -22.62 -69.56
CA GLY A 5 -11.73 -21.69 -68.50
C GLY A 5 -11.40 -22.39 -67.17
N GLU A 6 -11.09 -21.63 -66.11
CA GLU A 6 -10.66 -22.16 -64.78
C GLU A 6 -9.18 -22.61 -64.85
N GLU A 7 -8.19 -21.94 -64.27
CA GLU A 7 -7.91 -21.82 -62.83
C GLU A 7 -6.86 -20.69 -62.59
N GLN A 8 -7.17 -19.44 -62.94
CA GLN A 8 -6.50 -18.27 -62.34
C GLN A 8 -7.45 -17.48 -61.43
N GLN A 9 -8.55 -18.12 -61.07
CA GLN A 9 -9.41 -17.76 -59.94
C GLN A 9 -9.21 -18.86 -58.90
N ASP A 10 -8.39 -18.55 -57.89
CA ASP A 10 -8.23 -19.21 -56.58
C ASP A 10 -6.75 -19.08 -56.19
N ALA A 11 -6.32 -18.08 -55.43
CA ALA A 11 -6.90 -17.69 -54.16
C ALA A 11 -6.80 -16.18 -53.97
N ILE A 12 -7.95 -15.50 -54.02
CA ILE A 12 -8.21 -14.47 -53.02
C ILE A 12 -8.32 -15.27 -51.72
N ALA A 13 -7.19 -15.72 -51.16
CA ALA A 13 -7.13 -16.15 -49.79
C ALA A 13 -7.68 -14.94 -49.04
N ALA A 14 -8.88 -15.08 -48.46
CA ALA A 14 -9.51 -14.02 -47.70
C ALA A 14 -8.42 -13.49 -46.77
N LEU A 15 -7.89 -12.30 -47.09
CA LEU A 15 -6.76 -11.76 -46.35
C LEU A 15 -7.26 -11.64 -44.92
N ASN A 16 -6.70 -12.48 -44.05
CA ASN A 16 -7.02 -12.42 -42.64
C ASN A 16 -6.25 -11.23 -42.05
N ASP A 17 -6.82 -10.61 -41.02
CA ASP A 17 -6.23 -9.42 -40.40
C ASP A 17 -4.78 -9.68 -39.98
N SER A 18 -4.47 -10.89 -39.53
CA SER A 18 -3.11 -11.31 -39.16
C SER A 18 -2.12 -11.24 -40.33
N ALA A 19 -2.46 -11.75 -41.51
CA ALA A 19 -1.59 -11.71 -42.69
C ALA A 19 -1.38 -10.28 -43.19
N VAL A 20 -2.39 -9.42 -43.06
CA VAL A 20 -2.27 -7.98 -43.37
C VAL A 20 -1.31 -7.31 -42.38
N VAL A 21 -1.45 -7.60 -41.08
CA VAL A 21 -0.56 -7.07 -40.03
C VAL A 21 0.87 -7.54 -40.24
N ASP A 22 1.08 -8.84 -40.47
CA ASP A 22 2.40 -9.43 -40.69
C ASP A 22 3.08 -8.83 -41.93
N TYR A 23 2.33 -8.63 -43.01
CA TYR A 23 2.83 -7.97 -44.22
C TYR A 23 3.26 -6.52 -43.95
N LEU A 24 2.45 -5.73 -43.24
CA LEU A 24 2.77 -4.34 -42.93
C LEU A 24 3.98 -4.22 -41.97
N LEU A 25 4.15 -5.16 -41.04
CA LEU A 25 5.32 -5.20 -40.15
C LEU A 25 6.61 -5.59 -40.89
N GLN A 26 6.53 -6.52 -41.85
CA GLN A 26 7.68 -6.93 -42.67
C GLN A 26 8.07 -5.89 -43.73
N HIS A 27 7.16 -4.95 -44.05
CA HIS A 27 7.37 -3.91 -45.05
C HIS A 27 7.07 -2.49 -44.52
N PRO A 28 7.91 -1.94 -43.61
CA PRO A 28 7.67 -0.62 -43.01
C PRO A 28 7.61 0.53 -44.02
N GLU A 29 8.30 0.40 -45.16
CA GLU A 29 8.31 1.38 -46.27
C GLU A 29 6.96 1.48 -47.01
N PHE A 30 6.00 0.58 -46.72
CA PHE A 30 4.71 0.51 -47.39
C PHE A 30 3.96 1.84 -47.37
N PHE A 31 3.97 2.55 -46.25
CA PHE A 31 3.25 3.82 -46.08
C PHE A 31 3.85 4.95 -46.92
N ILE A 32 5.18 4.93 -47.14
CA ILE A 32 5.87 5.91 -47.99
C ILE A 32 5.59 5.60 -49.46
N ARG A 33 5.74 4.34 -49.86
CA ARG A 33 5.49 3.88 -51.23
C ARG A 33 4.06 4.11 -51.69
N ASN A 34 3.10 4.04 -50.76
CA ASN A 34 1.66 4.15 -51.05
C ASN A 34 1.02 5.39 -50.41
N ALA A 35 1.76 6.49 -50.25
CA ALA A 35 1.30 7.69 -49.55
C ALA A 35 -0.08 8.20 -50.04
N ALA A 36 -0.31 8.24 -51.36
CA ALA A 36 -1.58 8.67 -51.95
C ALA A 36 -2.78 7.78 -51.57
N ALA A 37 -2.55 6.48 -51.33
CA ALA A 37 -3.58 5.55 -50.86
C ALA A 37 -3.81 5.68 -49.34
N VAL A 38 -2.75 5.91 -48.57
CA VAL A 38 -2.82 6.14 -47.12
C VAL A 38 -3.60 7.43 -46.80
N GLU A 39 -3.45 8.48 -47.61
CA GLU A 39 -4.24 9.71 -47.47
C GLU A 39 -5.75 9.50 -47.67
N GLN A 40 -6.14 8.47 -48.43
CA GLN A 40 -7.53 8.09 -48.64
C GLN A 40 -8.06 7.16 -47.54
N MET A 41 -7.19 6.58 -46.72
CA MET A 41 -7.61 5.74 -45.60
C MET A 41 -8.39 6.57 -44.58
N ARG A 42 -9.54 6.05 -44.18
CA ARG A 42 -10.40 6.63 -43.17
C ARG A 42 -10.69 5.59 -42.11
N VAL A 43 -10.40 5.93 -40.87
CA VAL A 43 -10.69 5.10 -39.71
C VAL A 43 -11.97 5.63 -39.06
N PRO A 44 -12.95 4.76 -38.77
CA PRO A 44 -14.13 5.14 -37.99
C PRO A 44 -13.71 5.63 -36.60
N HIS A 45 -14.02 6.88 -36.28
CA HIS A 45 -13.84 7.46 -34.96
C HIS A 45 -15.21 7.58 -34.27
N PRO A 46 -15.42 6.97 -33.09
CA PRO A 46 -16.74 6.85 -32.46
C PRO A 46 -17.44 8.19 -32.18
N VAL A 47 -16.68 9.28 -32.05
CA VAL A 47 -17.22 10.64 -31.77
C VAL A 47 -17.13 11.59 -32.98
N ARG A 48 -16.24 11.33 -33.95
CA ARG A 48 -15.91 12.26 -35.05
C ARG A 48 -16.29 11.74 -36.44
N GLY A 49 -16.93 10.58 -36.52
CA GLY A 49 -17.30 9.95 -37.78
C GLY A 49 -16.09 9.29 -38.45
N MET A 50 -15.50 9.92 -39.46
CA MET A 50 -14.36 9.37 -40.22
C MET A 50 -13.14 10.28 -40.08
N VAL A 51 -12.02 9.74 -39.59
CA VAL A 51 -10.75 10.47 -39.45
C VAL A 51 -9.66 9.82 -40.29
N SER A 52 -8.62 10.55 -40.64
CA SER A 52 -7.45 9.94 -41.29
C SER A 52 -6.73 8.96 -40.36
N LEU A 53 -6.00 8.00 -40.93
CA LEU A 53 -5.21 7.03 -40.16
C LEU A 53 -4.18 7.73 -39.25
N VAL A 54 -3.54 8.79 -39.73
CA VAL A 54 -2.56 9.57 -38.96
C VAL A 54 -3.23 10.30 -37.79
N GLU A 55 -4.37 10.94 -38.00
CA GLU A 55 -5.13 11.59 -36.93
C GLU A 55 -5.60 10.58 -35.87
N TRP A 56 -6.02 9.39 -36.30
CA TRP A 56 -6.41 8.32 -35.38
C TRP A 56 -5.23 7.86 -34.51
N HIS A 57 -4.06 7.63 -35.11
CA HIS A 57 -2.83 7.28 -34.37
C HIS A 57 -2.38 8.40 -33.43
N MET A 58 -2.39 9.66 -33.88
CA MET A 58 -2.05 10.82 -33.03
C MET A 58 -3.02 10.97 -31.86
N ALA A 59 -4.33 10.82 -32.08
CA ALA A 59 -5.32 10.90 -31.01
C ALA A 59 -5.11 9.80 -29.98
N ARG A 60 -4.86 8.56 -30.42
CA ARG A 60 -4.57 7.43 -29.52
C ARG A 60 -3.27 7.64 -28.74
N SER A 61 -2.23 8.14 -29.40
CA SER A 61 -0.95 8.45 -28.74
C SER A 61 -1.11 9.55 -27.69
N ARG A 62 -1.85 10.62 -27.98
CA ARG A 62 -2.17 11.67 -27.00
C ARG A 62 -2.95 11.14 -25.79
N ASN A 63 -3.94 10.27 -26.01
CA ASN A 63 -4.67 9.65 -24.91
C ASN A 63 -3.76 8.77 -24.04
N TYR A 64 -2.86 8.02 -24.67
CA TYR A 64 -1.88 7.20 -23.96
C TYR A 64 -0.89 8.06 -23.14
N ILE A 65 -0.40 9.17 -23.72
CA ILE A 65 0.45 10.12 -23.00
C ILE A 65 -0.30 10.72 -21.81
N ALA A 66 -1.54 11.18 -21.99
CA ALA A 66 -2.34 11.75 -20.90
C ALA A 66 -2.57 10.75 -19.76
N MET A 67 -2.84 9.48 -20.10
CA MET A 67 -2.95 8.39 -19.11
C MET A 67 -1.62 8.16 -18.36
N LEU A 68 -0.49 8.19 -19.07
CA LEU A 68 0.83 8.06 -18.44
C LEU A 68 1.14 9.24 -17.52
N GLU A 69 0.83 10.48 -17.94
CA GLU A 69 1.00 11.68 -17.13
C GLU A 69 0.16 11.62 -15.85
N GLU A 70 -1.10 11.18 -15.93
CA GLU A 70 -1.96 10.97 -14.76
C GLU A 70 -1.38 9.93 -13.79
N ASN A 71 -0.93 8.78 -14.31
CA ASN A 71 -0.30 7.74 -13.50
C ASN A 71 0.99 8.24 -12.83
N MET A 72 1.81 9.03 -13.54
CA MET A 72 3.00 9.65 -12.97
C MET A 72 2.65 10.64 -11.86
N GLY A 73 1.60 11.43 -12.05
CA GLY A 73 1.07 12.33 -11.01
C GLY A 73 0.71 11.57 -9.74
N GLN A 74 -0.06 10.48 -9.86
CA GLN A 74 -0.44 9.64 -8.71
C GLN A 74 0.79 9.03 -8.00
N LEU A 75 1.78 8.55 -8.75
CA LEU A 75 3.02 8.02 -8.17
C LEU A 75 3.82 9.10 -7.43
N MET A 76 3.88 10.32 -7.97
CA MET A 76 4.55 11.46 -7.32
C MET A 76 3.83 11.88 -6.03
N GLU A 77 2.50 11.91 -6.02
CA GLU A 77 1.71 12.19 -4.81
C GLU A 77 1.97 11.16 -3.72
N GLN A 78 1.98 9.87 -4.07
CA GLN A 78 2.31 8.78 -3.15
C GLN A 78 3.74 8.89 -2.63
N ALA A 79 4.71 9.18 -3.50
CA ALA A 79 6.11 9.35 -3.12
C ALA A 79 6.28 10.51 -2.13
N THR A 80 5.64 11.65 -2.40
CA THR A 80 5.67 12.83 -1.52
C THR A 80 5.02 12.54 -0.17
N ALA A 81 3.89 11.84 -0.15
CA ALA A 81 3.24 11.42 1.09
C ALA A 81 4.14 10.48 1.91
N ASN A 82 4.77 9.50 1.24
CA ASN A 82 5.69 8.56 1.88
C ASN A 82 6.95 9.25 2.43
N GLU A 83 7.51 10.20 1.71
CA GLU A 83 8.64 11.02 2.17
C GLU A 83 8.27 11.79 3.44
N GLY A 84 7.07 12.39 3.47
CA GLY A 84 6.54 13.04 4.66
C GLY A 84 6.40 12.10 5.87
N LEU A 85 5.96 10.86 5.65
CA LEU A 85 5.89 9.84 6.71
C LEU A 85 7.28 9.42 7.20
N PHE A 86 8.26 9.31 6.30
CA PHE A 86 9.65 8.99 6.64
C PHE A 86 10.28 10.05 7.55
N TYR A 87 10.14 11.34 7.21
CA TYR A 87 10.66 12.40 8.09
C TYR A 87 9.96 12.40 9.46
N ARG A 88 8.67 12.09 9.53
CA ARG A 88 7.94 11.95 10.79
C ARG A 88 8.48 10.80 11.64
N LEU A 89 8.86 9.68 11.02
CA LEU A 89 9.52 8.56 11.69
C LEU A 89 10.88 8.97 12.26
N LEU A 90 11.71 9.65 11.47
CA LEU A 90 13.03 10.11 11.89
C LEU A 90 12.94 11.08 13.07
N HIS A 91 11.97 12.01 13.04
CA HIS A 91 11.70 12.91 14.15
C HIS A 91 11.20 12.16 15.39
N LEU A 92 10.35 11.15 15.23
CA LEU A 92 9.92 10.31 16.34
C LEU A 92 11.13 9.60 16.98
N GLN A 93 11.98 8.96 16.18
CA GLN A 93 13.15 8.25 16.69
C GLN A 93 14.04 9.16 17.55
N ASN A 94 14.36 10.36 17.05
CA ASN A 94 15.13 11.35 17.82
C ASN A 94 14.40 11.76 19.11
N ARG A 95 13.08 12.02 19.03
CA ARG A 95 12.28 12.44 20.18
C ARG A 95 12.23 11.38 21.27
N LEU A 96 12.11 10.11 20.91
CA LEU A 96 12.10 8.99 21.86
C LEU A 96 13.50 8.67 22.39
N ALA A 97 14.54 8.82 21.57
CA ALA A 97 15.93 8.64 22.00
C ALA A 97 16.34 9.64 23.09
N CYS A 98 15.81 10.87 23.05
CA CYS A 98 16.01 11.88 24.08
C CYS A 98 15.09 11.74 25.31
N ALA A 99 14.31 10.68 25.44
CA ALA A 99 13.48 10.47 26.63
C ALA A 99 14.34 10.22 27.88
N GLU A 100 13.96 10.84 28.99
CA GLU A 100 14.70 10.76 30.27
C GLU A 100 14.16 9.67 31.21
N SER A 101 13.02 9.07 30.86
CA SER A 101 12.42 7.95 31.57
C SER A 101 11.47 7.17 30.65
N LEU A 102 11.03 5.99 31.08
CA LEU A 102 10.02 5.23 30.36
C LEU A 102 8.68 6.00 30.26
N ASP A 103 8.25 6.67 31.34
CA ASP A 103 7.03 7.48 31.32
C ASP A 103 7.12 8.61 30.29
N ASP A 104 8.27 9.29 30.23
CA ASP A 104 8.52 10.35 29.23
C ASP A 104 8.52 9.78 27.81
N LEU A 105 9.11 8.60 27.60
CA LEU A 105 9.07 7.90 26.30
C LEU A 105 7.63 7.59 25.88
N LEU A 106 6.83 6.98 26.76
CA LEU A 106 5.43 6.64 26.50
C LEU A 106 4.58 7.88 26.23
N LEU A 107 4.79 8.95 27.01
CA LEU A 107 4.10 10.22 26.84
C LEU A 107 4.44 10.88 25.50
N ARG A 108 5.73 10.89 25.11
CA ARG A 108 6.18 11.42 23.82
C ARG A 108 5.61 10.63 22.66
N PHE A 109 5.60 9.30 22.76
CA PHE A 109 5.04 8.42 21.76
C PHE A 109 3.53 8.65 21.60
N HIS A 110 2.80 8.74 22.70
CA HIS A 110 1.37 9.06 22.71
C HIS A 110 1.08 10.44 22.10
N ARG A 111 1.84 11.48 22.51
CA ARG A 111 1.68 12.84 21.97
C ARG A 111 1.99 12.92 20.48
N TRP A 112 3.03 12.23 20.02
CA TRP A 112 3.35 12.17 18.60
C TRP A 112 2.18 11.60 17.79
N ALA A 113 1.53 10.53 18.26
CA ALA A 113 0.33 10.01 17.60
C ALA A 113 -0.82 11.03 17.57
N ARG A 114 -1.02 11.80 18.65
CA ARG A 114 -2.01 12.89 18.69
C ARG A 114 -1.71 13.99 17.68
N GLU A 115 -0.43 14.33 17.48
CA GLU A 115 0.02 15.30 16.47
C GLU A 115 -0.27 14.83 15.04
N LEU A 116 -0.41 13.51 14.81
CA LEU A 116 -0.88 12.92 13.55
C LEU A 116 -2.40 12.90 13.38
N GLY A 117 -3.16 13.45 14.34
CA GLY A 117 -4.62 13.43 14.34
C GLY A 117 -5.23 12.13 14.88
N LEU A 118 -4.42 11.23 15.43
CA LEU A 118 -4.90 9.96 16.00
C LEU A 118 -5.49 10.17 17.40
N ALA A 119 -6.27 9.19 17.87
CA ALA A 119 -6.76 9.16 19.24
C ALA A 119 -5.60 8.96 20.24
N GLY A 120 -4.59 8.18 19.86
CA GLY A 120 -3.36 8.01 20.61
C GLY A 120 -2.59 6.76 20.20
N ALA A 121 -1.41 6.59 20.79
CA ALA A 121 -0.62 5.36 20.70
C ALA A 121 -0.43 4.71 22.07
N SER A 122 -0.23 3.39 22.06
CA SER A 122 -0.05 2.58 23.27
C SER A 122 0.87 1.40 22.99
N ILE A 123 1.59 0.97 24.02
CA ILE A 123 2.51 -0.17 23.97
C ILE A 123 2.03 -1.19 25.01
N ARG A 124 1.96 -2.45 24.59
CA ARG A 124 1.68 -3.60 25.44
C ARG A 124 2.84 -4.57 25.32
N LEU A 125 3.37 -5.03 26.45
CA LEU A 125 4.59 -5.85 26.53
C LEU A 125 4.24 -7.23 27.04
N PHE A 126 4.76 -8.28 26.40
CA PHE A 126 4.47 -9.64 26.87
C PHE A 126 5.21 -9.96 28.17
N SER A 127 4.48 -10.41 29.18
CA SER A 127 5.01 -10.67 30.53
C SER A 127 6.11 -11.72 30.59
N ASP A 128 6.20 -12.60 29.59
CA ASP A 128 7.22 -13.65 29.48
C ASP A 128 8.54 -13.16 28.86
N ARG A 129 8.55 -11.95 28.28
CA ARG A 129 9.74 -11.37 27.63
C ARG A 129 10.34 -10.17 28.35
N TRP A 130 9.61 -9.57 29.28
CA TRP A 130 10.01 -8.36 29.98
C TRP A 130 9.85 -8.50 31.48
N ARG A 131 10.84 -8.04 32.25
CA ARG A 131 10.78 -8.01 33.72
C ARG A 131 9.96 -6.82 34.20
N LEU A 132 8.63 -6.99 34.17
CA LEU A 132 7.65 -5.96 34.58
C LEU A 132 7.04 -6.21 35.97
N GLY A 133 7.56 -7.18 36.73
CA GLY A 133 7.08 -7.52 38.07
C GLY A 133 7.40 -6.45 39.13
N ALA A 134 6.80 -6.57 40.31
CA ALA A 134 7.13 -5.73 41.46
C ALA A 134 8.66 -5.73 41.70
N PRO A 135 9.30 -4.56 41.91
CA PRO A 135 8.72 -3.27 42.28
C PRO A 135 8.38 -2.34 41.09
N SER A 136 8.25 -2.85 39.86
CA SER A 136 7.96 -1.98 38.71
C SER A 136 6.56 -1.36 38.80
N LYS A 137 6.46 -0.06 38.51
CA LYS A 137 5.21 0.70 38.43
C LYS A 137 4.49 0.56 37.09
N TYR A 138 4.99 -0.29 36.19
CA TYR A 138 4.57 -0.37 34.79
C TYR A 138 3.67 -1.57 34.51
N THR A 139 2.89 -2.01 35.50
CA THR A 139 1.93 -3.12 35.37
C THR A 139 0.92 -2.88 34.26
N ASP A 140 0.61 -1.62 33.98
CA ASP A 140 -0.33 -1.23 32.92
C ASP A 140 0.19 -1.52 31.51
N LEU A 141 1.49 -1.78 31.33
CA LEU A 141 2.06 -2.21 30.05
C LEU A 141 1.94 -3.72 29.84
N VAL A 142 1.70 -4.49 30.90
CA VAL A 142 1.76 -5.95 30.86
C VAL A 142 0.60 -6.51 30.02
N LEU A 143 0.95 -7.48 29.17
CA LEU A 143 0.00 -8.28 28.41
C LEU A 143 0.40 -9.76 28.53
N SER A 144 -0.54 -10.59 28.94
CA SER A 144 -0.32 -12.04 28.90
C SER A 144 -0.36 -12.53 27.46
N ARG A 145 0.71 -13.21 27.01
CA ARG A 145 0.75 -13.84 25.68
C ARG A 145 -0.41 -14.82 25.50
N GLN A 146 -0.73 -15.61 26.52
CA GLN A 146 -1.83 -16.57 26.49
C GLN A 146 -3.19 -15.89 26.32
N ALA A 147 -3.40 -14.74 26.99
CA ALA A 147 -4.64 -13.98 26.85
C ALA A 147 -4.76 -13.29 25.47
N PHE A 148 -3.62 -12.89 24.88
CA PHE A 148 -3.57 -12.24 23.57
C PHE A 148 -3.69 -13.21 22.39
N GLU A 149 -3.34 -14.48 22.57
CA GLU A 149 -3.26 -15.46 21.49
C GLU A 149 -4.56 -15.62 20.66
N PRO A 150 -5.77 -15.64 21.25
CA PRO A 150 -7.00 -15.68 20.46
C PRO A 150 -7.16 -14.46 19.54
N LEU A 151 -6.83 -13.27 20.04
CA LEU A 151 -6.87 -12.03 19.26
C LEU A 151 -5.80 -12.05 18.15
N ARG A 152 -4.58 -12.55 18.46
CA ARG A 152 -3.51 -12.73 17.48
C ARG A 152 -3.98 -13.60 16.31
N ILE A 153 -4.56 -14.76 16.60
CA ILE A 153 -5.03 -15.71 15.59
C ILE A 153 -6.17 -15.11 14.77
N GLN A 154 -7.17 -14.51 15.41
CA GLN A 154 -8.37 -14.01 14.74
C GLN A 154 -8.12 -12.78 13.85
N ARG A 155 -7.21 -11.89 14.26
CA ARG A 155 -7.00 -10.60 13.58
C ARG A 155 -5.74 -10.55 12.74
N LEU A 156 -4.65 -11.12 13.22
CA LEU A 156 -3.35 -11.07 12.53
C LEU A 156 -3.09 -12.34 11.71
N GLY A 157 -3.60 -13.49 12.14
CA GLY A 157 -3.36 -14.77 11.48
C GLY A 157 -1.86 -15.09 11.43
N GLN A 158 -1.30 -15.07 10.22
CA GLN A 158 0.14 -15.27 9.94
C GLN A 158 0.90 -13.94 9.77
N GLY A 159 0.19 -12.81 9.71
CA GLY A 159 0.80 -11.50 9.58
C GLY A 159 1.23 -10.92 10.93
N ASN A 160 1.98 -9.81 10.86
CA ASN A 160 2.41 -9.05 12.03
C ASN A 160 1.61 -7.78 12.26
N HIS A 161 0.72 -7.43 11.33
CA HIS A 161 -0.05 -6.19 11.38
C HIS A 161 -1.53 -6.45 11.17
N TYR A 162 -2.35 -5.68 11.87
CA TYR A 162 -3.79 -5.66 11.69
C TYR A 162 -4.27 -4.21 11.64
N LEU A 163 -5.10 -3.90 10.64
CA LEU A 163 -5.76 -2.61 10.48
C LEU A 163 -7.27 -2.84 10.42
N GLY A 164 -8.02 -2.21 11.33
CA GLY A 164 -9.48 -2.31 11.34
C GLY A 164 -10.11 -2.07 12.71
N THR A 165 -11.32 -2.57 12.88
CA THR A 165 -12.11 -2.40 14.12
C THR A 165 -11.92 -3.57 15.08
N LEU A 166 -11.77 -3.28 16.37
CA LEU A 166 -11.79 -4.29 17.43
C LEU A 166 -13.12 -4.27 18.18
N ASN A 167 -13.56 -5.43 18.67
CA ASN A 167 -14.76 -5.55 19.49
C ASN A 167 -14.47 -5.14 20.96
N GLY A 168 -15.52 -5.01 21.78
CA GLY A 168 -15.39 -4.56 23.17
C GLY A 168 -14.40 -5.38 24.02
N PRO A 169 -14.52 -6.72 24.07
CA PRO A 169 -13.56 -7.57 24.78
C PRO A 169 -12.12 -7.46 24.27
N GLU A 170 -11.92 -7.39 22.95
CA GLU A 170 -10.60 -7.19 22.35
C GLU A 170 -10.01 -5.84 22.76
N LEU A 171 -10.80 -4.75 22.69
CA LEU A 171 -10.38 -3.42 23.14
C LEU A 171 -10.03 -3.40 24.62
N LEU A 172 -10.82 -4.04 25.48
CA LEU A 172 -10.54 -4.09 26.92
C LEU A 172 -9.21 -4.81 27.22
N LEU A 173 -8.85 -5.81 26.41
CA LEU A 173 -7.61 -6.55 26.55
C LEU A 173 -6.37 -5.72 26.19
N VAL A 174 -6.41 -4.96 25.09
CA VAL A 174 -5.22 -4.26 24.55
C VAL A 174 -5.20 -2.76 24.84
N LEU A 175 -6.36 -2.15 25.05
CA LEU A 175 -6.59 -0.71 25.25
C LEU A 175 -7.67 -0.43 26.32
N PRO A 176 -7.54 -0.94 27.56
CA PRO A 176 -8.52 -0.78 28.64
C PRO A 176 -8.90 0.67 28.94
N ASP A 177 -7.95 1.60 28.83
CA ASP A 177 -8.17 3.02 29.14
C ASP A 177 -8.64 3.86 27.95
N ALA A 178 -8.70 3.28 26.75
CA ALA A 178 -9.03 4.03 25.54
C ALA A 178 -10.54 4.30 25.45
N LYS A 179 -10.89 5.55 25.16
CA LYS A 179 -12.28 5.98 24.97
C LYS A 179 -12.54 6.33 23.51
N ALA A 180 -13.72 5.93 23.02
CA ALA A 180 -14.20 6.22 21.66
C ALA A 180 -13.21 5.78 20.57
N VAL A 181 -12.84 4.49 20.58
CA VAL A 181 -12.01 3.88 19.52
C VAL A 181 -12.91 3.45 18.38
N GLY A 182 -12.73 4.07 17.20
CA GLY A 182 -13.41 3.70 15.96
C GLY A 182 -12.65 2.64 15.19
N SER A 183 -11.34 2.84 15.00
CA SER A 183 -10.45 1.88 14.33
C SER A 183 -9.08 1.83 14.99
N VAL A 184 -8.34 0.75 14.74
CA VAL A 184 -7.04 0.46 15.33
C VAL A 184 -6.06 -0.02 14.27
N ALA A 185 -4.82 0.44 14.37
CA ALA A 185 -3.66 -0.20 13.75
C ALA A 185 -2.85 -0.89 14.85
N MET A 186 -2.64 -2.20 14.68
CA MET A 186 -1.98 -3.04 15.66
C MET A 186 -0.80 -3.75 15.00
N SER A 187 0.34 -3.80 15.70
CA SER A 187 1.55 -4.47 15.22
C SER A 187 2.18 -5.32 16.30
N MET A 188 2.59 -6.54 15.93
CA MET A 188 3.54 -7.30 16.72
C MET A 188 4.87 -6.54 16.80
N MET A 189 5.52 -6.60 17.96
CA MET A 189 6.74 -5.86 18.26
C MET A 189 7.96 -6.78 18.27
N GLY A 190 9.08 -6.31 17.72
CA GLY A 190 10.32 -7.09 17.56
C GLY A 190 10.44 -7.79 16.21
N SER A 191 11.66 -8.23 15.87
CA SER A 191 11.97 -8.96 14.62
C SER A 191 11.12 -10.21 14.46
N ASP A 192 10.94 -10.94 15.56
CA ASP A 192 10.19 -12.20 15.62
C ASP A 192 8.72 -11.99 16.03
N GLY A 193 8.31 -10.73 16.23
CA GLY A 193 6.95 -10.37 16.66
C GLY A 193 6.59 -10.93 18.04
N ASP A 194 7.56 -11.14 18.92
CA ASP A 194 7.37 -11.87 20.16
C ASP A 194 7.59 -11.01 21.41
N LEU A 195 7.85 -9.71 21.29
CA LEU A 195 8.16 -8.86 22.44
C LEU A 195 6.93 -8.13 22.99
N GLY A 196 5.89 -7.97 22.19
CA GLY A 196 4.69 -7.25 22.58
C GLY A 196 3.90 -6.78 21.38
N VAL A 197 3.08 -5.76 21.60
CA VAL A 197 2.15 -5.21 20.62
C VAL A 197 2.15 -3.69 20.73
N ILE A 198 2.19 -3.03 19.58
CA ILE A 198 2.03 -1.57 19.47
C ILE A 198 0.67 -1.29 18.85
N LEU A 199 -0.04 -0.32 19.43
CA LEU A 199 -1.37 0.05 19.01
C LEU A 199 -1.45 1.54 18.73
N PHE A 200 -2.04 1.88 17.59
CA PHE A 200 -2.52 3.22 17.28
C PHE A 200 -4.03 3.17 17.17
N SER A 201 -4.71 4.15 17.75
CA SER A 201 -6.16 4.22 17.74
C SER A 201 -6.62 5.49 17.04
N SER A 202 -7.73 5.40 16.30
CA SER A 202 -8.45 6.54 15.74
C SER A 202 -9.88 6.55 16.26
N ARG A 203 -10.49 7.73 16.33
CA ARG A 203 -11.92 7.87 16.64
C ARG A 203 -12.80 7.61 15.42
N ASP A 204 -12.24 7.71 14.22
CA ASP A 204 -12.93 7.46 12.97
C ASP A 204 -12.85 5.95 12.64
N PRO A 205 -13.98 5.23 12.52
CA PRO A 205 -13.99 3.82 12.17
C PRO A 205 -13.46 3.51 10.76
N HIS A 206 -13.36 4.51 9.88
CA HIS A 206 -12.88 4.34 8.51
C HIS A 206 -11.40 4.74 8.34
N HIS A 207 -10.73 5.17 9.41
CA HIS A 207 -9.34 5.64 9.31
C HIS A 207 -8.35 4.51 9.00
N TYR A 208 -8.46 3.38 9.71
CA TYR A 208 -7.61 2.21 9.49
C TYR A 208 -8.41 1.13 8.76
N GLN A 209 -7.95 0.77 7.56
CA GLN A 209 -8.63 -0.18 6.70
C GLN A 209 -7.68 -1.26 6.20
N PRO A 210 -8.19 -2.49 5.94
CA PRO A 210 -7.41 -3.52 5.26
C PRO A 210 -6.86 -3.02 3.92
N GLY A 211 -5.61 -3.35 3.61
CA GLY A 211 -4.95 -2.98 2.36
C GLY A 211 -4.16 -1.65 2.40
N GLN A 212 -4.29 -0.85 3.47
CA GLN A 212 -3.38 0.28 3.68
C GLN A 212 -1.95 -0.20 3.97
N GLY A 213 -0.96 0.58 3.54
CA GLY A 213 0.46 0.26 3.76
C GLY A 213 0.84 0.31 5.24
N THR A 214 1.58 -0.68 5.71
CA THR A 214 2.00 -0.84 7.12
C THR A 214 3.48 -0.58 7.36
N GLN A 215 4.23 -0.04 6.38
CA GLN A 215 5.69 0.10 6.49
C GLN A 215 6.11 0.95 7.70
N LEU A 216 5.48 2.11 7.89
CA LEU A 216 5.77 2.97 9.05
C LEU A 216 5.55 2.23 10.37
N LEU A 217 4.47 1.46 10.46
CA LEU A 217 4.12 0.68 11.63
C LEU A 217 5.16 -0.42 11.90
N GLN A 218 5.65 -1.08 10.85
CA GLN A 218 6.73 -2.07 10.93
C GLN A 218 8.03 -1.45 11.44
N GLU A 219 8.45 -0.30 10.91
CA GLU A 219 9.69 0.36 11.35
C GLU A 219 9.63 0.76 12.83
N ILE A 220 8.47 1.28 13.29
CA ILE A 220 8.24 1.59 14.69
C ILE A 220 8.33 0.32 15.55
N ALA A 221 7.76 -0.79 15.07
CA ALA A 221 7.77 -2.08 15.76
C ALA A 221 9.14 -2.71 15.91
N LEU A 222 10.05 -2.44 14.96
CA LEU A 222 11.44 -2.89 15.02
C LEU A 222 12.30 -1.98 15.91
N MET A 223 12.05 -0.68 15.91
CA MET A 223 12.86 0.32 16.62
C MET A 223 12.56 0.40 18.12
N LEU A 224 11.28 0.30 18.52
CA LEU A 224 10.87 0.49 19.91
C LEU A 224 11.54 -0.46 20.93
N PRO A 225 11.72 -1.76 20.66
CA PRO A 225 12.37 -2.67 21.61
C PRO A 225 13.72 -2.19 22.13
N GLY A 226 14.60 -1.72 21.24
CA GLY A 226 15.93 -1.24 21.62
C GLY A 226 15.88 0.02 22.50
N LEU A 227 14.84 0.86 22.35
CA LEU A 227 14.64 2.01 23.23
C LEU A 227 14.06 1.61 24.60
N LEU A 228 13.19 0.61 24.63
CA LEU A 228 12.57 0.10 25.87
C LEU A 228 13.59 -0.60 26.76
N GLU A 229 14.55 -1.31 26.18
CA GLU A 229 15.65 -2.00 26.88
C GLU A 229 16.50 -1.07 27.77
N ARG A 230 16.48 0.24 27.50
CA ARG A 230 17.16 1.23 28.37
C ARG A 230 16.53 1.33 29.76
N TRP A 231 15.27 0.91 29.90
CA TRP A 231 14.47 1.11 31.11
C TRP A 231 13.90 -0.19 31.69
N ILE A 232 13.71 -1.21 30.85
CA ILE A 232 13.14 -2.51 31.25
C ILE A 232 14.06 -3.62 30.75
N GLU A 233 14.39 -4.55 31.63
CA GLU A 233 15.23 -5.71 31.30
C GLU A 233 14.44 -6.78 30.54
N ARG A 234 15.06 -7.38 29.52
CA ARG A 234 14.55 -8.59 28.86
C ARG A 234 14.72 -9.81 29.75
N VAL A 235 13.80 -10.77 29.64
CA VAL A 235 13.88 -12.09 30.31
C VAL A 235 14.76 -13.04 29.52
#